data_AF-A0A4R0K959-F1
#
_entry.id   AF-A0A4R0K959-F1
#
_cell.length_a   1.000
_cell.length_b   1.000
_cell.length_c   1.000
_cell.angle_alpha   90.00
_cell.angle_beta   90.00
_cell.angle_gamma   90.00
#
_symmetry.space_group_name_H-M   'P 1'
#
loop_
_entity.id
_entity.type
_entity.pdbx_description
1 polymer ?
#
loop_
_entity_poly.entity_id
_entity_poly.type
_entity_poly.pdbx_seq_one_letter_code
_entity_poly.pdbx_strand_id
1 'polypeptide(L)'
;MLYDRYRGPLLGYVLQSVSGDRQYAEDVVQETMMRAWRNSPALDPERAGPWLFTVARNLVISGHRRRTARPTEVPMPEREFAAADDDIDRVLQAWQVAEVLRGLSRDHRQVIIELFYRRRTVREAADHLGVPIGTVKSRSFYALQALRAALEERGVTGS
;
A
#
# COMPACT_ATOMS: atom_id res chain seq x y z
N MET A 1 8.29 21.93 1.02
CA MET A 1 9.40 20.96 0.98
C MET A 1 8.85 19.55 0.71
N LEU A 2 9.68 18.54 0.40
CA LEU A 2 9.27 17.15 0.12
C LEU A 2 8.23 16.62 1.13
N TYR A 3 8.45 16.91 2.41
CA TYR A 3 7.56 16.55 3.51
C TYR A 3 6.14 17.12 3.33
N ASP A 4 6.01 18.44 3.14
CA ASP A 4 4.71 19.12 3.01
C ASP A 4 3.92 18.59 1.82
N ARG A 5 4.62 18.21 0.75
CA ARG A 5 4.02 17.68 -0.47
C ARG A 5 3.45 16.27 -0.29
N TYR A 6 4.23 15.35 0.30
CA TYR A 6 3.88 13.93 0.28
C TYR A 6 3.30 13.40 1.58
N ARG A 7 3.38 14.13 2.70
CA ARG A 7 2.87 13.66 3.99
C ARG A 7 1.40 13.27 3.93
N GLY A 8 0.54 14.16 3.43
CA GLY A 8 -0.91 13.94 3.34
C GLY A 8 -1.26 12.73 2.44
N PRO A 9 -0.78 12.71 1.18
CA PRO A 9 -1.00 11.59 0.27
C PRO A 9 -0.48 10.24 0.81
N LEU A 10 0.74 10.20 1.36
CA LEU A 10 1.30 8.98 1.94
C LEU A 10 0.47 8.50 3.13
N LEU A 11 0.08 9.42 4.01
CA LEU A 11 -0.72 9.06 5.17
C LEU A 11 -2.08 8.48 4.77
N GLY A 12 -2.75 9.08 3.79
CA GLY A 12 -4.00 8.55 3.25
C GLY A 12 -3.83 7.14 2.69
N TYR A 13 -2.82 6.93 1.86
CA TYR A 13 -2.51 5.62 1.27
C TYR A 13 -2.20 4.56 2.33
N VAL A 14 -1.35 4.88 3.29
CA VAL A 14 -0.95 3.94 4.34
C VAL A 14 -2.15 3.62 5.23
N LEU A 15 -2.94 4.62 5.64
CA LEU A 15 -4.16 4.42 6.41
C LEU A 15 -5.10 3.40 5.76
N GLN A 16 -5.28 3.48 4.43
CA GLN A 16 -6.07 2.49 3.71
C GLN A 16 -5.43 1.10 3.76
N SER A 17 -4.11 1.03 3.58
CA SER A 17 -3.35 -0.22 3.58
C SER A 17 -3.29 -0.93 4.94
N VAL A 18 -3.58 -0.21 6.03
CA VAL A 18 -3.51 -0.72 7.41
C VAL A 18 -4.87 -0.73 8.10
N SER A 19 -5.96 -0.70 7.32
CA SER A 19 -7.34 -0.76 7.83
C SER A 19 -7.69 0.33 8.86
N GLY A 20 -7.08 1.51 8.73
CA GLY A 20 -7.35 2.67 9.58
C GLY A 20 -6.54 2.74 10.88
N ASP A 21 -5.55 1.86 11.10
CA ASP A 21 -4.59 2.00 12.21
C ASP A 21 -3.75 3.29 12.05
N ARG A 22 -4.23 4.37 12.68
CA ARG A 22 -3.66 5.71 12.55
C ARG A 22 -2.24 5.79 13.06
N GLN A 23 -1.96 5.17 14.20
CA GLN A 23 -0.65 5.20 14.82
C GLN A 23 0.38 4.52 13.92
N TYR A 24 0.07 3.30 13.48
CA TYR A 24 0.97 2.57 12.59
C TYR A 24 1.15 3.28 11.24
N ALA A 25 0.10 3.92 10.74
CA ALA A 25 0.21 4.72 9.52
C ALA A 25 1.16 5.91 9.68
N GLU A 26 1.12 6.62 10.81
CA GLU A 26 2.06 7.70 11.11
C GLU A 26 3.51 7.19 11.21
N ASP A 27 3.72 6.08 11.90
CA ASP A 27 5.06 5.48 12.06
C ASP A 27 5.66 5.12 10.68
N VAL A 28 4.87 4.51 9.80
CA VAL A 28 5.30 4.18 8.43
C VAL A 28 5.63 5.43 7.62
N VAL A 29 4.80 6.48 7.70
CA VAL A 29 5.06 7.75 7.00
C VAL A 29 6.34 8.40 7.53
N GLN A 30 6.53 8.43 8.84
CA GLN A 30 7.75 8.97 9.45
C GLN A 30 8.99 8.21 9.01
N GLU A 31 8.97 6.88 9.05
CA GLU A 31 10.10 6.05 8.59
C GLU A 31 10.36 6.23 7.09
N THR A 32 9.31 6.37 6.27
CA THR A 32 9.43 6.69 4.84
C THR A 32 10.14 8.03 4.63
N MET A 33 9.75 9.07 5.39
CA MET A 33 10.38 10.39 5.32
C MET A 33 11.83 10.38 5.83
N MET A 34 12.13 9.63 6.90
CA MET A 34 13.50 9.47 7.39
C MET A 34 14.41 8.81 6.34
N ARG A 35 13.90 7.80 5.63
CA ARG A 35 14.63 7.18 4.50
C ARG A 35 14.81 8.15 3.34
N ALA A 36 13.80 8.97 3.03
CA ALA A 36 13.91 10.00 2.01
C ALA A 36 14.99 11.02 2.37
N TRP A 37 15.03 11.47 3.63
CA TRP A 37 16.03 12.42 4.12
C TRP A 37 17.46 11.87 4.04
N ARG A 38 17.68 10.60 4.39
CA ARG A 38 18.98 9.94 4.23
C ARG A 38 19.44 9.79 2.78
N ASN A 39 18.51 9.76 1.82
CA ASN A 39 18.78 9.71 0.39
C ASN A 39 18.60 11.09 -0.30
N SER A 40 18.41 12.16 0.49
CA SER A 40 17.97 13.48 0.02
C SER A 40 18.85 14.13 -1.06
N PRO A 41 20.18 13.93 -1.13
CA PRO A 41 20.98 14.53 -2.20
C PRO A 41 20.61 14.02 -3.60
N ALA A 42 19.95 12.86 -3.71
CA ALA A 42 19.57 12.22 -4.97
C ALA A 42 18.06 12.26 -5.26
N LEU A 43 17.25 12.80 -4.34
CA LEU A 43 15.79 12.80 -4.44
C LEU A 43 15.27 14.18 -4.85
N ASP A 44 14.87 14.30 -6.12
CA ASP A 44 14.10 15.44 -6.61
C ASP A 44 12.67 15.41 -6.01
N PRO A 45 12.26 16.45 -5.25
CA PRO A 45 10.91 16.52 -4.68
C PRO A 45 9.77 16.50 -5.69
N GLU A 46 10.01 16.82 -6.96
CA GLU A 46 8.98 16.72 -8.01
C GLU A 46 8.76 15.26 -8.44
N ARG A 47 9.78 14.41 -8.31
CA ARG A 47 9.80 13.04 -8.84
C ARG A 47 9.84 11.95 -7.76
N ALA A 48 9.90 12.33 -6.49
CA ALA A 48 10.06 11.40 -5.37
C ALA A 48 8.83 10.50 -5.09
N GLY A 49 7.64 10.83 -5.62
CA GLY A 49 6.38 10.16 -5.32
C GLY A 49 6.43 8.62 -5.41
N PRO A 50 6.74 8.04 -6.58
CA PRO A 50 6.79 6.58 -6.79
C PRO A 50 7.67 5.83 -5.79
N TRP A 51 8.86 6.36 -5.57
CA TRP A 51 9.81 5.82 -4.61
C TRP A 51 9.24 5.86 -3.19
N LEU A 52 8.65 7.00 -2.77
CA LEU A 52 8.03 7.14 -1.45
C LEU A 52 6.89 6.15 -1.23
N PHE A 53 5.99 5.98 -2.21
CA PHE A 53 4.88 5.02 -2.10
C PHE A 53 5.37 3.57 -2.09
N THR A 54 6.43 3.26 -2.82
CA THR A 54 7.07 1.93 -2.82
C THR A 54 7.71 1.64 -1.46
N VAL A 55 8.44 2.60 -0.89
CA VAL A 55 9.02 2.48 0.45
C VAL A 55 7.93 2.29 1.51
N ALA A 56 6.88 3.12 1.48
CA ALA A 56 5.75 3.02 2.42
C ALA A 56 5.05 1.65 2.31
N ARG A 57 4.81 1.17 1.09
CA ARG A 57 4.26 -0.18 0.85
C ARG A 57 5.15 -1.27 1.43
N ASN A 58 6.45 -1.22 1.19
CA ASN A 58 7.41 -2.20 1.71
C ASN A 58 7.48 -2.19 3.24
N LEU A 59 7.39 -1.01 3.86
CA LEU A 59 7.30 -0.84 5.31
C LEU A 59 6.01 -1.42 5.88
N VAL A 60 4.86 -1.16 5.25
CA VAL A 60 3.60 -1.78 5.63
C VAL A 60 3.73 -3.30 5.62
N ILE A 61 4.24 -3.86 4.52
CA ILE A 61 4.40 -5.32 4.34
C ILE A 61 5.37 -5.91 5.39
N SER A 62 6.50 -5.25 5.65
CA SER A 62 7.55 -5.75 6.55
C SER A 62 7.25 -5.55 8.04
N GLY A 63 6.64 -4.44 8.46
CA GLY A 63 6.30 -4.19 9.86
C GLY A 63 5.25 -5.17 10.41
N HIS A 64 4.41 -5.74 9.54
CA HIS A 64 3.49 -6.81 9.92
C HIS A 64 4.19 -8.16 10.12
N ARG A 65 5.25 -8.43 9.35
CA ARG A 65 6.13 -9.59 9.63
C ARG A 65 6.77 -9.45 11.00
N ARG A 66 7.23 -8.24 11.39
CA ARG A 66 7.79 -7.96 12.73
C ARG A 66 6.80 -8.14 13.90
N ARG A 67 5.50 -7.89 13.68
CA ARG A 67 4.44 -8.16 14.67
C ARG A 67 4.13 -9.66 14.83
N THR A 68 4.52 -10.50 13.87
CA THR A 68 4.18 -11.94 13.84
C THR A 68 5.42 -12.85 14.02
N ALA A 69 6.63 -12.37 13.75
CA ALA A 69 7.90 -13.08 13.93
C ALA A 69 9.03 -12.08 14.26
N ARG A 70 9.97 -12.51 15.12
CA ARG A 70 11.16 -11.73 15.57
C ARG A 70 11.91 -11.05 14.41
N PRO A 71 12.58 -9.90 14.65
CA PRO A 71 12.96 -8.95 13.61
C PRO A 71 14.09 -9.49 12.71
N THR A 72 13.84 -9.48 11.40
CA THR A 72 14.87 -9.44 10.38
C THR A 72 15.06 -7.98 9.97
N GLU A 73 16.30 -7.50 9.94
CA GLU A 73 16.66 -6.27 9.23
C GLU A 73 16.29 -6.47 7.76
N VAL A 74 15.34 -5.68 7.24
CA VAL A 74 15.00 -5.75 5.82
C VAL A 74 16.14 -5.08 5.07
N PRO A 75 16.91 -5.81 4.25
CA PRO A 75 17.95 -5.20 3.45
C PRO A 75 17.32 -4.13 2.57
N MET A 76 17.96 -2.95 2.52
CA MET A 76 17.63 -1.96 1.52
C MET A 76 17.72 -2.61 0.14
N PRO A 77 16.72 -2.43 -0.76
CA PRO A 77 17.03 -2.63 -2.17
C PRO A 77 18.17 -1.67 -2.51
N GLU A 78 19.29 -2.23 -2.93
CA GLU A 78 20.39 -1.46 -3.50
C GLU A 78 19.84 -0.60 -4.65
N ARG A 79 20.39 0.60 -4.75
CA ARG A 79 19.92 1.68 -5.60
C ARG A 79 19.70 1.21 -7.04
N GLU A 80 18.49 1.40 -7.52
CA GLU A 80 18.25 1.92 -8.86
C GLU A 80 17.23 3.04 -8.72
N PHE A 81 17.72 4.28 -8.60
CA PHE A 81 16.96 5.43 -9.08
C PHE A 81 16.95 5.33 -10.61
N ALA A 82 16.31 4.31 -11.16
CA ALA A 82 15.92 4.35 -12.55
C ALA A 82 14.83 5.42 -12.62
N ALA A 83 15.23 6.60 -13.08
CA ALA A 83 14.32 7.54 -13.70
C ALA A 83 13.65 6.82 -14.87
N ALA A 84 12.63 6.01 -14.58
CA ALA A 84 11.73 5.53 -15.59
C ALA A 84 10.77 6.68 -15.88
N ASP A 85 10.69 7.10 -17.14
CA ASP A 85 9.72 8.10 -17.62
C ASP A 85 8.25 7.71 -17.32
N ASP A 86 7.99 6.50 -16.80
CA ASP A 86 6.71 5.95 -16.34
C ASP A 86 6.32 6.33 -14.88
N ASP A 87 7.01 7.29 -14.25
CA ASP A 87 6.87 7.59 -12.82
C ASP A 87 5.49 8.18 -12.45
N ILE A 88 4.92 9.03 -13.30
CA ILE A 88 3.60 9.64 -13.05
C ILE A 88 2.50 8.58 -13.12
N ASP A 89 2.54 7.69 -14.12
CA ASP A 89 1.54 6.64 -14.29
C ASP A 89 1.55 5.63 -13.14
N ARG A 90 2.72 5.35 -12.54
CA ARG A 90 2.79 4.51 -11.33
C ARG A 90 2.27 5.20 -10.08
N VAL A 91 2.49 6.51 -9.90
CA VAL A 91 1.83 7.27 -8.81
C VAL A 91 0.33 7.30 -9.03
N LEU A 92 -0.10 7.60 -10.25
CA LEU A 92 -1.50 7.65 -10.61
C LEU A 92 -2.16 6.29 -10.43
N GLN A 93 -1.51 5.19 -10.80
CA GLN A 93 -2.00 3.83 -10.55
C GLN A 93 -2.03 3.50 -9.06
N ALA A 94 -1.01 3.84 -8.27
CA ALA A 94 -1.01 3.59 -6.83
C ALA A 94 -2.09 4.42 -6.10
N TRP A 95 -2.28 5.67 -6.52
CA TRP A 95 -3.33 6.56 -6.01
C TRP A 95 -4.72 6.10 -6.46
N GLN A 96 -4.89 5.75 -7.73
CA GLN A 96 -6.13 5.17 -8.26
C GLN A 96 -6.47 3.86 -7.55
N VAL A 97 -5.50 2.99 -7.30
CA VAL A 97 -5.71 1.77 -6.51
C VAL A 97 -6.14 2.12 -5.08
N ALA A 98 -5.52 3.12 -4.44
CA ALA A 98 -5.95 3.59 -3.13
C ALA A 98 -7.38 4.15 -3.15
N GLU A 99 -7.75 4.88 -4.20
CA GLU A 99 -9.10 5.42 -4.40
C GLU A 99 -10.16 4.36 -4.64
N VAL A 100 -9.83 3.39 -5.49
CA VAL A 100 -10.70 2.27 -5.81
C VAL A 100 -10.87 1.39 -4.55
N LEU A 101 -9.82 1.25 -3.73
CA LEU A 101 -9.92 0.62 -2.41
C LEU A 101 -10.79 1.43 -1.41
N ARG A 102 -10.83 2.77 -1.49
CA ARG A 102 -11.74 3.60 -0.65
C ARG A 102 -13.20 3.32 -0.95
N GLY A 103 -13.54 3.01 -2.21
CA GLY A 103 -14.90 2.65 -2.62
C GLY A 103 -15.37 1.29 -2.10
N LEU A 104 -14.46 0.42 -1.66
CA LEU A 104 -14.84 -0.86 -1.06
C LEU A 104 -15.36 -0.69 0.37
N SER A 105 -16.33 -1.52 0.76
CA SER A 105 -16.68 -1.68 2.17
C SER A 105 -15.46 -2.10 2.98
N ARG A 106 -15.44 -1.78 4.29
CA ARG A 106 -14.35 -2.12 5.19
C ARG A 106 -14.00 -3.62 5.13
N ASP A 107 -15.01 -4.47 5.12
CA ASP A 107 -14.87 -5.93 5.10
C ASP A 107 -14.28 -6.44 3.77
N HIS A 108 -14.67 -5.85 2.65
CA HIS A 108 -14.09 -6.15 1.34
C HIS A 108 -12.62 -5.70 1.26
N ARG A 109 -12.34 -4.47 1.73
CA ARG A 109 -11.00 -3.91 1.77
C ARG A 109 -10.06 -4.76 2.63
N GLN A 110 -10.51 -5.18 3.81
CA GLN A 110 -9.73 -6.02 4.71
C GLN A 110 -9.32 -7.33 4.05
N VAL A 111 -10.26 -8.03 3.40
CA VAL A 111 -9.94 -9.29 2.73
C VAL A 111 -8.92 -9.09 1.59
N ILE A 112 -9.03 -8.01 0.82
CA ILE A 112 -8.03 -7.68 -0.21
C ILE A 112 -6.66 -7.39 0.40
N ILE A 113 -6.60 -6.65 1.51
CA ILE A 113 -5.35 -6.38 2.22
C ILE A 113 -4.72 -7.70 2.68
N GLU A 114 -5.49 -8.57 3.33
CA GLU A 114 -4.96 -9.84 3.85
C GLU A 114 -4.43 -10.74 2.74
N LEU A 115 -5.15 -10.89 1.64
CA LEU A 115 -4.76 -11.79 0.56
C LEU A 115 -3.65 -11.21 -0.32
N PHE A 116 -3.75 -9.94 -0.72
CA PHE A 116 -2.85 -9.36 -1.73
C PHE A 116 -1.70 -8.57 -1.15
N TYR A 117 -1.94 -7.81 -0.06
CA TYR A 117 -0.89 -7.02 0.58
C TYR A 117 -0.12 -7.86 1.61
N ARG A 118 -0.80 -8.67 2.42
CA ARG A 118 -0.17 -9.54 3.42
C ARG A 118 0.25 -10.90 2.86
N ARG A 119 -0.17 -11.25 1.64
CA ARG A 119 0.09 -12.54 0.99
C ARG A 119 -0.33 -13.74 1.85
N ARG A 120 -1.36 -13.58 2.67
CA ARG A 120 -1.92 -14.69 3.45
C ARG A 120 -2.70 -15.62 2.54
N THR A 121 -2.69 -16.89 2.87
CA THR A 121 -3.64 -17.84 2.33
C THR A 121 -5.05 -17.49 2.80
N VAL A 122 -6.06 -17.99 2.07
CA VAL A 122 -7.47 -17.79 2.44
C VAL A 122 -7.76 -18.29 3.87
N ARG A 123 -7.08 -19.35 4.30
CA ARG A 123 -7.22 -19.92 5.65
C ARG A 123 -6.66 -18.96 6.71
N GLU A 124 -5.41 -18.52 6.55
CA GLU A 124 -4.77 -17.58 7.48
C GLU A 124 -5.51 -16.24 7.56
N ALA A 125 -6.07 -15.77 6.42
CA ALA A 125 -6.92 -14.59 6.40
C ALA A 125 -8.23 -14.80 7.18
N ALA A 126 -8.85 -15.98 7.07
CA ALA A 126 -10.04 -16.34 7.84
C ALA A 126 -9.75 -16.34 9.34
N ASP A 127 -8.66 -16.98 9.73
CA ASP A 127 -8.22 -17.08 11.14
C ASP A 127 -7.94 -15.69 11.71
N HIS A 128 -7.23 -14.83 10.97
CA HIS A 128 -6.92 -13.48 11.43
C HIS A 128 -8.13 -12.55 11.50
N LEU A 129 -9.04 -12.65 10.53
CA LEU A 129 -10.23 -11.80 10.48
C LEU A 129 -11.35 -12.31 11.40
N GLY A 130 -11.21 -13.51 11.97
CA GLY A 130 -12.23 -14.12 12.81
C GLY A 130 -13.51 -14.48 12.04
N VAL A 131 -13.39 -14.85 10.75
CA VAL A 131 -14.53 -15.15 9.88
C VAL A 131 -14.36 -16.51 9.19
N PRO A 132 -15.45 -17.18 8.75
CA PRO A 132 -15.36 -18.42 8.01
C PRO A 132 -14.58 -18.30 6.69
N ILE A 133 -13.89 -19.37 6.29
CA ILE A 133 -13.18 -19.46 4.99
C ILE A 133 -14.10 -19.11 3.81
N GLY A 134 -15.36 -19.58 3.85
CA GLY A 134 -16.37 -19.25 2.83
C GLY A 134 -16.68 -17.74 2.75
N THR A 135 -16.63 -17.05 3.90
CA THR A 135 -16.79 -15.59 3.99
C THR A 135 -15.60 -14.85 3.40
N VAL A 136 -14.36 -15.33 3.62
CA VAL A 136 -13.17 -14.76 2.96
C VAL A 136 -13.28 -14.91 1.44
N LYS A 137 -13.63 -16.10 0.95
CA LYS A 137 -13.78 -16.36 -0.50
C LYS A 137 -14.84 -15.44 -1.13
N SER A 138 -16.05 -15.40 -0.56
CA SER A 138 -17.12 -14.55 -1.06
C SER A 138 -16.77 -13.06 -1.01
N ARG A 139 -16.23 -12.56 0.11
CA ARG A 139 -15.78 -11.15 0.21
C ARG A 139 -14.68 -10.82 -0.79
N SER A 140 -13.70 -11.71 -0.99
CA SER A 140 -12.63 -11.47 -1.97
C SER A 140 -13.16 -11.41 -3.40
N PHE A 141 -14.14 -12.27 -3.74
CA PHE A 141 -14.78 -12.29 -5.04
C PHE A 141 -15.54 -10.97 -5.32
N TYR A 142 -16.40 -10.54 -4.39
CA TYR A 142 -17.15 -9.29 -4.56
C TYR A 142 -16.25 -8.05 -4.49
N ALA A 143 -15.19 -8.09 -3.68
CA ALA A 143 -14.19 -7.02 -3.65
C ALA A 143 -13.49 -6.88 -5.00
N LEU A 144 -13.04 -7.99 -5.61
CA LEU A 144 -12.40 -7.95 -6.93
C LEU A 144 -13.34 -7.49 -8.04
N GLN A 145 -14.62 -7.89 -8.00
CA GLN A 145 -15.63 -7.35 -8.93
C GLN A 145 -15.81 -5.84 -8.77
N ALA A 146 -15.95 -5.36 -7.53
CA ALA A 146 -16.11 -3.93 -7.27
C ALA A 146 -14.86 -3.14 -7.67
N LEU A 147 -13.66 -3.68 -7.44
CA LEU A 147 -12.40 -3.08 -7.91
C LEU A 147 -12.38 -3.00 -9.44
N ARG A 148 -12.76 -4.07 -10.14
CA ARG A 148 -12.80 -4.11 -11.60
C ARG A 148 -13.78 -3.06 -12.16
N ALA A 149 -15.00 -3.01 -11.65
CA ALA A 149 -16.01 -2.04 -12.07
C ALA A 149 -15.51 -0.60 -11.85
N ALA A 150 -14.92 -0.32 -10.69
CA ALA A 150 -14.40 1.00 -10.35
C ALA A 150 -13.15 1.42 -11.16
N LEU A 151 -12.41 0.46 -11.73
CA LEU A 151 -11.31 0.71 -12.67
C LEU A 151 -11.81 0.91 -14.09
N GLU A 152 -12.82 0.15 -14.52
CA GLU A 152 -13.50 0.30 -15.82
C GLU A 152 -14.19 1.67 -15.94
N GLU A 153 -14.93 2.11 -14.90
CA GLU A 153 -15.54 3.46 -14.85
C GLU A 153 -14.52 4.60 -14.96
N ARG A 154 -13.29 4.36 -14.52
CA ARG A 154 -12.20 5.35 -14.54
C ARG A 154 -11.32 5.26 -15.80
N GLY A 155 -11.64 4.35 -16.74
CA GLY A 155 -10.87 4.17 -17.97
C GLY A 155 -9.46 3.60 -17.75
N VAL A 156 -9.22 2.92 -16.62
CA VAL A 156 -7.89 2.38 -16.23
C VAL A 156 -7.65 0.96 -16.79
N THR A 157 -8.61 0.38 -17.50
CA THR A 157 -8.40 -0.90 -18.21
C THR A 157 -7.52 -0.68 -19.43
N GLY A 158 -6.30 -1.23 -19.37
CA GLY A 158 -5.30 -1.17 -20.44
C GLY A 158 -5.85 -1.66 -21.78
N SER A 159 -5.57 -0.86 -22.82
CA SER A 159 -5.30 -1.38 -24.16
C SER A 159 -3.84 -1.82 -24.25
#